data_AF-A0A7G2N1M2-F1
#
_entry.id   AF-A0A7G2N1M2-F1
#
_cell.length_a   1.000
_cell.length_b   1.000
_cell.length_c   1.000
_cell.angle_alpha   90.00
_cell.angle_beta   90.00
_cell.angle_gamma   90.00
#
_symmetry.space_group_name_H-M   'P 1'
#
loop_
_entity.id
_entity.type
_entity.pdbx_description
1 polymer ?
#
loop_
_entity_poly.entity_id
_entity_poly.type
_entity_poly.pdbx_seq_one_letter_code
_entity_poly.pdbx_strand_id
1 'polypeptide(L)'
;MVYLKKHEKEMTEGVMGWNYKIKSVEWEWDTIEVGQIGNGTPQGGGWLLTIGGSFNEIKKSTFTIGFDLKDGNSYPSINNFYQMQPFRVEGDLYE
;
A
#
# COMPACT_ATOMS: atom_id res chain seq x y z
N MET A 1 7.40 3.99 10.53
CA MET A 1 8.47 3.67 9.55
C MET A 1 9.26 2.40 9.88
N VAL A 2 9.90 2.28 11.05
CA VAL A 2 10.79 1.13 11.39
C VAL A 2 10.11 -0.23 11.22
N TYR A 3 8.83 -0.33 11.59
CA TYR A 3 8.05 -1.57 11.44
C TYR A 3 7.87 -2.00 9.97
N LEU A 4 7.34 -1.13 9.11
CA LEU A 4 7.12 -1.47 7.70
C LEU A 4 8.43 -1.77 6.96
N LYS A 5 9.51 -1.00 7.23
CA LYS A 5 10.83 -1.28 6.64
C LYS A 5 11.40 -2.64 7.06
N LYS A 6 11.12 -3.10 8.29
CA LYS A 6 11.51 -4.45 8.73
C LYS A 6 10.79 -5.56 7.96
N HIS A 7 9.62 -5.24 7.41
CA HIS A 7 8.73 -6.16 6.69
C HIS A 7 8.66 -5.85 5.18
N GLU A 8 9.65 -5.10 4.67
CA GLU A 8 9.70 -4.69 3.26
C GLU A 8 9.69 -5.90 2.32
N LYS A 9 10.40 -6.97 2.68
CA LYS A 9 10.46 -8.19 1.88
C LYS A 9 9.09 -8.85 1.74
N GLU A 10 8.37 -9.06 2.84
CA GLU A 10 7.04 -9.69 2.81
C GLU A 10 6.03 -8.86 2.01
N MET A 11 6.08 -7.52 2.17
CA MET A 11 5.21 -6.63 1.38
C MET A 11 5.54 -6.69 -0.11
N THR A 12 6.83 -6.63 -0.47
CA THR A 12 7.29 -6.72 -1.87
C THR A 12 6.88 -8.04 -2.50
N GLU A 13 7.08 -9.17 -1.81
CA GLU A 13 6.66 -10.49 -2.29
C GLU A 13 5.14 -10.57 -2.49
N GLY A 14 4.34 -9.99 -1.58
CA GLY A 14 2.89 -9.98 -1.72
C GLY A 14 2.41 -9.09 -2.88
N VAL A 15 3.00 -7.91 -3.08
CA VAL A 15 2.69 -7.02 -4.23
C VAL A 15 3.04 -7.70 -5.55
N MET A 16 4.22 -8.30 -5.66
CA MET A 16 4.64 -9.05 -6.85
C MET A 16 3.75 -10.27 -7.12
N GLY A 17 3.17 -10.86 -6.08
CA GLY A 17 2.21 -11.95 -6.17
C GLY A 17 0.87 -11.56 -6.82
N TRP A 18 0.50 -10.28 -6.82
CA TRP A 18 -0.78 -9.83 -7.41
C TRP A 18 -0.76 -9.73 -8.92
N ASN A 19 0.40 -9.43 -9.51
CA ASN A 19 0.56 -9.36 -10.96
C ASN A 19 1.94 -9.88 -11.37
N TYR A 20 1.97 -10.98 -12.11
CA TYR A 20 3.21 -11.64 -12.54
C TYR A 20 4.13 -10.76 -13.40
N LYS A 21 3.65 -9.64 -13.95
CA LYS A 21 4.43 -8.66 -14.70
C LYS A 21 5.27 -7.75 -13.79
N ILE A 22 4.97 -7.70 -12.49
CA ILE A 22 5.73 -6.94 -11.49
C ILE A 22 6.94 -7.78 -11.04
N LYS A 23 8.13 -7.23 -11.25
CA LYS A 23 9.44 -7.85 -11.05
C LYS A 23 10.28 -7.17 -9.99
N SER A 24 10.07 -5.87 -9.79
CA SER A 24 10.64 -5.09 -8.68
C SER A 24 9.60 -4.12 -8.14
N VAL A 25 9.79 -3.71 -6.90
CA VAL A 25 8.99 -2.71 -6.21
C VAL A 25 9.96 -1.73 -5.55
N GLU A 26 9.73 -0.44 -5.73
CA GLU A 26 10.47 0.61 -5.06
C GLU A 26 9.49 1.42 -4.19
N TRP A 27 9.61 1.23 -2.87
CA TRP A 27 8.70 1.84 -1.91
C TRP A 27 8.96 3.33 -1.74
N GLU A 28 7.91 4.13 -1.86
CA GLU A 28 7.95 5.57 -1.60
C GLU A 28 7.59 5.84 -0.13
N TRP A 29 8.55 5.61 0.76
CA TRP A 29 8.35 5.64 2.21
C TRP A 29 7.75 6.96 2.75
N ASP A 30 7.97 8.07 2.06
CA ASP A 30 7.45 9.39 2.43
C ASP A 30 5.95 9.54 2.16
N THR A 31 5.33 8.59 1.44
CA THR A 31 3.88 8.54 1.15
C THR A 31 3.06 7.79 2.21
N ILE A 32 3.69 7.39 3.33
CA ILE A 32 2.96 6.72 4.40
C ILE A 32 1.98 7.71 5.04
N GLU A 33 0.71 7.34 5.02
CA GLU A 33 -0.35 8.09 5.68
C GLU A 33 -1.17 7.17 6.58
N VAL A 34 -1.63 7.70 7.72
CA VAL A 34 -2.60 7.04 8.59
C VAL A 34 -3.82 7.95 8.72
N GLY A 35 -4.98 7.45 8.32
CA GLY A 35 -6.22 8.23 8.28
C GLY A 35 -7.43 7.42 8.74
N GLN A 36 -8.48 8.15 9.12
CA GLN A 36 -9.80 7.55 9.35
C GLN A 36 -10.56 7.47 8.02
N ILE A 37 -11.18 6.32 7.76
CA ILE A 37 -12.13 6.18 6.67
C ILE A 37 -13.45 6.80 7.12
N GLY A 38 -13.92 7.86 6.46
CA GLY A 38 -15.18 8.52 6.82
C GLY A 38 -16.39 7.84 6.16
N ASN A 39 -17.15 7.03 6.90
CA ASN A 39 -18.37 6.37 6.37
C ASN A 39 -19.69 6.97 6.86
N GLY A 40 -19.76 8.26 7.22
CA GLY A 40 -21.02 8.98 7.46
C GLY A 40 -21.91 8.44 8.61
N THR A 41 -21.46 7.45 9.40
CA THR A 41 -22.18 6.91 10.56
C THR A 41 -21.48 7.26 11.88
N PRO A 42 -22.23 7.44 13.00
CA PRO A 42 -21.65 7.84 14.30
C PRO A 42 -20.71 6.81 14.95
N GLN A 43 -20.58 5.61 14.39
CA GLN A 43 -19.76 4.52 14.93
C GLN A 43 -18.31 4.56 14.44
N GLY A 44 -17.95 5.54 13.60
CA GLY A 44 -16.58 5.79 13.14
C GLY A 44 -16.13 4.75 12.12
N GLY A 45 -15.78 5.18 10.90
CA GLY A 45 -15.13 4.25 9.99
C GLY A 45 -13.72 3.92 10.48
N GLY A 46 -13.22 2.76 10.04
CA GLY A 46 -11.96 2.20 10.50
C GLY A 46 -10.74 3.10 10.23
N TRP A 47 -9.61 2.72 10.79
CA TRP A 47 -8.33 3.36 10.51
C TRP A 47 -7.62 2.64 9.38
N LEU A 48 -6.95 3.40 8.51
CA LEU A 48 -6.25 2.89 7.35
C LEU A 48 -4.82 3.43 7.38
N LEU A 49 -3.85 2.56 7.12
CA LEU A 49 -2.51 2.96 6.70
C LEU A 49 -2.39 2.77 5.19
N THR A 50 -1.94 3.78 4.45
CA THR A 50 -1.60 3.66 3.03
C THR A 50 -0.11 3.87 2.81
N ILE A 51 0.45 3.21 1.80
CA ILE A 51 1.80 3.46 1.30
C ILE A 51 1.83 3.25 -0.22
N GLY A 52 2.48 4.17 -0.92
CA GLY A 52 2.71 4.11 -2.35
C GLY A 52 4.08 3.55 -2.73
N GLY A 53 4.24 3.30 -4.02
CA GLY A 53 5.52 2.93 -4.62
C GLY A 53 5.48 2.94 -6.14
N SER A 54 6.65 2.73 -6.73
CA SER A 54 6.86 2.45 -8.14
C SER A 54 7.23 0.97 -8.35
N PHE A 55 7.27 0.54 -9.61
CA PHE A 55 7.63 -0.83 -9.95
C PHE A 55 8.42 -0.94 -11.25
N ASN A 56 9.17 -2.04 -11.38
CA ASN A 56 9.94 -2.42 -12.58
C ASN A 56 10.94 -1.35 -13.05
N GLU A 57 11.35 -0.41 -12.19
CA GLU A 57 12.15 0.76 -12.56
C GLU A 57 11.49 1.61 -13.67
N ILE A 58 10.17 1.47 -13.87
CA ILE A 58 9.42 2.20 -14.89
C ILE A 58 9.15 3.61 -14.39
N LYS A 59 9.60 4.61 -15.16
CA LYS A 59 9.34 6.02 -14.85
C LYS A 59 7.84 6.29 -14.81
N LYS A 60 7.37 7.02 -13.79
CA LYS A 60 5.94 7.32 -13.55
C LYS A 60 5.07 6.06 -13.42
N SER A 61 5.66 4.95 -12.97
CA SER A 61 4.87 3.84 -12.46
C SER A 61 4.42 4.14 -11.04
N THR A 62 3.16 3.82 -10.72
CA THR A 62 2.59 4.09 -9.41
C THR A 62 1.65 2.97 -8.99
N PHE A 63 1.62 2.67 -7.70
CA PHE A 63 0.56 1.88 -7.06
C PHE A 63 0.39 2.34 -5.61
N THR A 64 -0.68 1.90 -4.96
CA THR A 64 -0.87 2.15 -3.52
C THR A 64 -1.47 0.91 -2.87
N ILE A 65 -0.94 0.54 -1.70
CA ILE A 65 -1.53 -0.49 -0.85
C ILE A 65 -2.13 0.12 0.41
N GLY A 66 -3.09 -0.59 0.99
CA GLY A 66 -3.74 -0.24 2.24
C GLY A 66 -3.66 -1.37 3.27
N PHE A 67 -3.60 -1.00 4.53
CA PHE A 67 -3.75 -1.89 5.68
C PHE A 67 -4.85 -1.40 6.60
N ASP A 68 -5.81 -2.27 6.91
CA ASP A 68 -6.76 -1.97 7.96
C ASP A 68 -6.06 -1.97 9.32
N LEU A 69 -6.32 -0.93 10.10
CA LEU A 69 -5.83 -0.77 11.45
C LEU A 69 -6.97 -0.84 12.45
N LYS A 70 -6.69 -1.39 13.62
CA LYS A 70 -7.61 -1.36 14.76
C LYS A 70 -7.87 0.08 15.25
N ASP A 71 -6.80 0.89 15.30
CA ASP A 71 -6.82 2.31 15.62
C ASP A 71 -5.60 3.03 15.01
N GLY A 72 -5.55 4.36 15.09
CA GLY A 72 -4.50 5.18 14.48
C GLY A 72 -3.09 5.00 15.04
N ASN A 73 -2.93 4.23 16.13
CA ASN A 73 -1.63 3.93 16.73
C ASN A 73 -1.25 2.45 16.60
N SER A 74 -2.09 1.64 15.97
CA SER A 74 -1.89 0.20 15.84
C SER A 74 -0.91 -0.14 14.71
N TYR A 75 -0.17 -1.24 14.88
CA TYR A 75 0.63 -1.82 13.81
C TYR A 75 -0.27 -2.60 12.84
N PRO A 76 -0.01 -2.52 11.51
CA PRO A 76 -0.76 -3.28 10.53
C PRO A 76 -0.37 -4.77 10.57
N SER A 77 -1.29 -5.63 10.13
CA SER A 77 -0.97 -7.02 9.82
C SER A 77 -0.32 -7.12 8.44
N ILE A 78 0.97 -7.46 8.40
CA ILE A 78 1.79 -7.48 7.17
C ILE A 78 1.27 -8.42 6.09
N ASN A 79 0.54 -9.47 6.46
CA ASN A 79 -0.02 -10.42 5.49
C ASN A 79 -1.44 -10.05 5.05
N ASN A 80 -2.02 -8.98 5.59
CA ASN A 80 -3.41 -8.58 5.33
C ASN A 80 -3.46 -7.14 4.82
N PHE A 81 -2.88 -6.92 3.65
CA PHE A 81 -2.96 -5.68 2.90
C PHE A 81 -3.64 -5.90 1.56
N TYR A 82 -4.14 -4.82 0.99
CA TYR A 82 -4.88 -4.86 -0.26
C TYR A 82 -4.49 -3.71 -1.17
N GLN A 83 -4.75 -3.90 -2.46
CA GLN A 83 -4.51 -2.87 -3.46
C GLN A 83 -5.55 -1.76 -3.34
N MET A 84 -5.09 -0.56 -2.96
CA MET A 84 -5.91 0.64 -2.85
C MET A 84 -6.01 1.37 -4.19
N GLN A 85 -4.88 1.49 -4.89
CA GLN A 85 -4.81 1.98 -6.25
C GLN A 85 -4.08 0.96 -7.12
N PRO A 86 -4.60 0.68 -8.34
CA PRO A 86 -4.02 -0.30 -9.24
C PRO A 86 -2.63 0.13 -9.70
N PHE A 87 -1.88 -0.82 -10.25
CA PHE A 87 -0.64 -0.53 -10.96
C PHE A 87 -0.96 0.35 -12.19
N ARG A 88 -0.27 1.48 -12.29
CA ARG A 88 -0.41 2.42 -13.41
C ARG A 88 0.94 2.84 -13.96
N VAL A 89 0.98 3.21 -15.23
CA VAL A 89 2.12 3.86 -15.90
C VAL A 89 1.61 5.11 -16.60
N GLU A 90 2.19 6.27 -16.28
CA GLU A 90 1.73 7.57 -16.78
C GLU A 90 0.24 7.90 -16.53
N GLY A 91 -0.37 7.22 -15.55
CA GLY A 91 -1.79 7.34 -15.21
C GLY A 91 -2.69 6.27 -15.83
N ASP A 92 -2.22 5.54 -16.84
CA ASP A 92 -2.97 4.45 -17.46
C ASP A 92 -2.81 3.15 -16.70
N LEU A 93 -3.84 2.30 -16.71
CA LEU A 93 -3.81 0.99 -16.07
C LEU A 93 -2.73 0.11 -16.68
N TYR A 94 -1.93 -0.52 -15.83
CA TYR A 94 -0.93 -1.50 -16.23
C TYR A 94 -1.52 -2.91 -16.10
N GLU A 95 -2.03 -3.43 -17.22
CA GLU A 95 -2.56 -4.80 -17.37
C GLU A 95 -1.44 -5.81 -17.62
#